data_AF-A0A9E3GWR1-F1
#
_entry.id   AF-A0A9E3GWR1-F1
#
_cell.length_a   1.000
_cell.length_b   1.000
_cell.length_c   1.000
_cell.angle_alpha   90.00
_cell.angle_beta   90.00
_cell.angle_gamma   90.00
#
_symmetry.space_group_name_H-M   'P 1'
#
loop_
_entity.id
_entity.type
_entity.pdbx_description
1 polymer ?
#
loop_
_entity_poly.entity_id
_entity_poly.type
_entity_poly.pdbx_seq_one_letter_code
_entity_poly.pdbx_strand_id
1 'polypeptide(L)'
;MLNKARSWLSVRRGRATAPVRADHDLAIPAERMTRMYVSLKRRLTDKIEDVLEEACVIGDLQTAEELLQVLEYMHARQPVRSGPDRRAQVDRLASLRAEVARQQQLRAARSARSAGRFAGA
;
A
#
# COMPACT_ATOMS: atom_id res chain seq x y z
N MET A 1 63.09 52.72 18.64
CA MET A 1 62.31 53.64 19.50
C MET A 1 60.90 53.71 18.93
N LEU A 2 59.96 52.92 19.46
CA LEU A 2 58.91 53.34 20.41
C LEU A 2 57.83 54.23 19.77
N ASN A 3 56.69 53.63 19.39
CA ASN A 3 55.33 54.12 19.67
C ASN A 3 54.32 53.06 19.18
N LYS A 4 53.61 52.28 20.02
CA LYS A 4 52.66 52.62 21.09
C LYS A 4 51.34 53.16 20.52
N ALA A 5 50.37 52.27 20.31
CA ALA A 5 48.95 52.51 20.62
C ALA A 5 48.11 51.23 20.43
N ARG A 6 47.88 50.51 21.53
CA ARG A 6 46.73 49.61 21.69
C ARG A 6 45.50 50.50 21.83
N SER A 7 44.50 50.34 20.95
CA SER A 7 43.18 50.91 21.16
C SER A 7 42.20 49.79 21.48
N TRP A 8 41.88 49.70 22.77
CA TRP A 8 40.78 48.92 23.33
C TRP A 8 39.54 49.82 23.34
N LEU A 9 38.51 49.50 22.56
CA LEU A 9 37.12 50.00 22.64
C LEU A 9 36.38 49.27 21.50
N SER A 10 35.27 48.56 21.65
CA SER A 10 34.22 48.66 22.64
C SER A 10 33.43 47.34 22.62
N VAL A 11 33.09 46.87 23.80
CA VAL A 11 32.00 45.90 24.02
C VAL A 11 30.70 46.51 23.47
N ARG A 12 30.21 45.99 22.35
CA ARG A 12 28.77 45.91 22.09
C ARG A 12 28.42 44.43 22.02
N ARG A 13 28.06 43.87 23.18
CA ARG A 13 27.25 42.65 23.26
C ARG A 13 25.90 42.98 22.64
N GLY A 14 25.82 42.89 21.31
CA GLY A 14 24.56 42.65 20.65
C GLY A 14 24.02 41.37 21.27
N ARG A 15 22.93 41.50 22.03
CA ARG A 15 22.16 40.37 22.54
C ARG A 15 21.78 39.57 21.30
N ALA A 16 22.53 38.51 21.02
CA ALA A 16 22.15 37.52 20.03
C ALA A 16 20.79 37.01 20.49
N THR A 17 19.73 37.49 19.84
CA THR A 17 18.46 36.79 19.83
C THR A 17 18.80 35.43 19.31
N ALA A 18 18.87 34.44 20.21
CA ALA A 18 18.95 33.04 19.83
C ALA A 18 17.90 32.84 18.73
N PRO A 19 18.23 32.17 17.62
CA PRO A 19 17.19 31.84 16.66
C PRO A 19 16.09 31.14 17.45
N VAL A 20 14.90 31.74 17.41
CA VAL A 20 13.65 31.11 17.84
C VAL A 20 13.75 29.69 17.30
N ARG A 21 13.74 28.71 18.21
CA ARG A 21 13.81 27.29 17.87
C ARG A 21 12.84 27.11 16.71
N ALA A 22 13.39 26.87 15.52
CA ALA A 22 12.58 26.60 14.35
C ALA A 22 11.64 25.50 14.79
N ASP A 23 10.35 25.81 14.81
CA ASP A 23 9.31 24.83 15.02
C ASP A 23 9.70 23.64 14.16
N HIS A 24 9.91 22.51 14.79
CA HIS A 24 10.03 21.26 14.08
C HIS A 24 8.66 21.04 13.46
N ASP A 25 8.41 21.67 12.31
CA ASP A 25 7.63 21.09 11.25
C ASP A 25 8.28 19.72 11.03
N LEU A 26 7.74 18.71 11.71
CA LEU A 26 8.11 17.31 11.62
C LEU A 26 7.65 16.79 10.25
N ALA A 27 8.08 17.46 9.19
CA ALA A 27 7.97 17.01 7.83
C ALA A 27 8.78 15.72 7.76
N ILE A 28 8.07 14.58 7.81
CA ILE A 28 8.68 13.28 7.62
C ILE A 28 9.38 13.33 6.26
N PRO A 29 10.71 13.09 6.18
CA PRO A 29 11.43 13.14 4.91
C PRO A 29 10.74 12.27 3.86
N ALA A 30 10.62 12.79 2.63
CA ALA A 30 9.84 12.16 1.56
C ALA A 30 10.28 10.71 1.29
N GLU A 31 11.57 10.41 1.46
CA GLU A 31 12.15 9.08 1.32
C GLU A 31 11.63 8.12 2.40
N ARG A 32 11.50 8.60 3.65
CA ARG A 32 10.95 7.82 4.77
C ARG A 32 9.46 7.55 4.56
N MET A 33 8.70 8.56 4.13
CA MET A 33 7.29 8.40 3.75
C MET A 33 7.11 7.39 2.63
N THR A 34 7.98 7.43 1.61
CA THR A 34 7.92 6.50 0.47
C THR A 34 8.16 5.06 0.90
N ARG A 35 9.16 4.81 1.76
CA ARG A 35 9.44 3.46 2.30
C ARG A 35 8.26 2.94 3.13
N MET A 36 7.69 3.79 3.98
CA MET A 36 6.51 3.43 4.77
C MET A 36 5.31 3.12 3.88
N TYR A 37 5.06 3.95 2.87
CA TYR A 37 3.98 3.72 1.90
C TYR A 37 4.12 2.38 1.19
N VAL A 38 5.33 2.04 0.72
CA VAL A 38 5.58 0.74 0.07
C VAL A 38 5.31 -0.42 1.04
N SER A 39 5.78 -0.32 2.29
CA SER A 39 5.54 -1.37 3.29
C SER A 39 4.07 -1.51 3.67
N LEU A 40 3.36 -0.40 3.85
CA LEU A 40 1.94 -0.39 4.19
C LEU A 40 1.10 -0.93 3.04
N LYS A 41 1.41 -0.52 1.81
CA LYS A 41 0.76 -1.04 0.61
C LYS A 41 0.92 -2.55 0.49
N ARG A 42 2.13 -3.09 0.69
CA ARG A 42 2.36 -4.54 0.66
C ARG A 42 1.50 -5.25 1.70
N ARG A 43 1.53 -4.79 2.96
CA ARG A 43 0.72 -5.39 4.04
C ARG A 43 -0.79 -5.32 3.76
N LEU A 44 -1.25 -4.23 3.15
CA LEU A 44 -2.64 -4.09 2.74
C LEU A 44 -2.98 -5.10 1.65
N THR A 45 -2.14 -5.22 0.61
CA THR A 45 -2.30 -6.24 -0.43
C THR A 45 -2.35 -7.64 0.16
N ASP A 46 -1.38 -8.00 1.01
CA ASP A 46 -1.32 -9.31 1.68
C ASP A 46 -2.63 -9.58 2.44
N LYS A 47 -3.12 -8.59 3.20
CA LYS A 47 -4.35 -8.77 3.98
C LYS A 47 -5.61 -8.88 3.12
N ILE A 48 -5.67 -8.17 1.99
CA ILE A 48 -6.78 -8.29 1.04
C ILE A 48 -6.76 -9.67 0.38
N GLU A 49 -5.57 -10.19 0.03
CA GLU A 49 -5.44 -11.55 -0.50
C GLU A 49 -5.91 -12.60 0.51
N ASP A 50 -5.52 -12.49 1.78
CA ASP A 50 -5.96 -13.41 2.84
C ASP A 50 -7.50 -13.44 2.95
N VAL A 51 -8.15 -12.27 2.96
CA VAL A 51 -9.61 -12.17 3.10
C VAL A 51 -10.32 -12.64 1.83
N LEU A 52 -9.73 -12.42 0.66
CA LEU A 52 -10.25 -12.96 -0.60
C LEU A 52 -10.21 -14.49 -0.59
N GLU A 53 -9.09 -15.09 -0.20
CA GLU A 53 -8.97 -16.55 -0.08
C GLU A 53 -9.99 -17.11 0.92
N GLU A 54 -10.14 -16.47 2.08
CA GLU A 54 -11.15 -16.84 3.07
C GLU A 54 -12.58 -16.72 2.51
N ALA A 55 -12.90 -15.63 1.80
CA ALA A 55 -14.20 -15.43 1.14
C ALA A 55 -14.49 -16.54 0.10
N CYS A 56 -13.48 -16.95 -0.67
CA CYS A 56 -13.58 -18.09 -1.57
C CYS A 56 -13.86 -19.40 -0.82
N VAL A 57 -13.20 -19.64 0.31
CA VAL A 57 -13.38 -20.86 1.13
C VAL A 57 -14.78 -20.94 1.73
N ILE A 58 -15.30 -19.84 2.27
CA ILE A 58 -16.65 -19.80 2.89
C ILE A 58 -17.77 -19.70 1.84
N GLY A 59 -17.43 -19.45 0.57
CA GLY A 59 -18.38 -19.34 -0.53
C GLY A 59 -19.05 -17.96 -0.67
N ASP A 60 -18.53 -16.94 -0.01
CA ASP A 60 -18.93 -15.54 -0.20
C ASP A 60 -18.28 -14.98 -1.48
N LEU A 61 -18.83 -15.40 -2.61
CA LEU A 61 -18.29 -15.03 -3.92
C LEU A 61 -18.48 -13.56 -4.26
N GLN A 62 -19.47 -12.89 -3.67
CA GLN A 62 -19.68 -11.47 -3.89
C GLN A 62 -18.53 -10.68 -3.28
N THR A 63 -18.23 -10.94 -2.00
CA THR A 63 -17.09 -10.30 -1.33
C THR A 63 -15.78 -10.64 -2.02
N ALA A 64 -15.58 -11.90 -2.44
CA ALA A 64 -14.37 -12.28 -3.18
C ALA A 64 -14.20 -11.50 -4.50
N GLU A 65 -15.28 -11.25 -5.24
CA GLU A 65 -15.26 -10.47 -6.48
C GLU A 65 -14.96 -8.99 -6.22
N GLU A 66 -15.59 -8.39 -5.21
CA GLU A 66 -15.33 -7.01 -4.80
C GLU A 66 -13.85 -6.82 -4.39
N LEU A 67 -13.29 -7.75 -3.60
CA LEU A 67 -11.88 -7.70 -3.20
C LEU A 67 -10.93 -7.91 -4.38
N LEU A 68 -11.29 -8.77 -5.33
CA LEU A 68 -10.52 -8.97 -6.55
C LEU A 68 -10.43 -7.67 -7.37
N GLN A 69 -11.55 -6.95 -7.53
CA GLN A 69 -11.57 -5.66 -8.22
C GLN A 69 -10.69 -4.62 -7.52
N VAL A 70 -10.67 -4.60 -6.18
CA VAL A 70 -9.77 -3.73 -5.41
C VAL A 70 -8.31 -4.05 -5.70
N LEU A 71 -7.93 -5.33 -5.70
CA LEU A 71 -6.57 -5.75 -6.03
C LEU A 71 -6.18 -5.32 -7.46
N GLU A 72 -7.05 -5.57 -8.44
CA GLU A 72 -6.84 -5.15 -9.83
C GLU A 72 -6.61 -3.64 -9.94
N TYR A 73 -7.43 -2.84 -9.26
CA TYR A 73 -7.27 -1.40 -9.21
C TYR A 73 -5.95 -0.97 -8.56
N MET A 74 -5.57 -1.62 -7.45
CA MET A 74 -4.31 -1.34 -6.74
C MET A 74 -3.07 -1.66 -7.58
N HIS A 75 -3.13 -2.70 -8.41
CA HIS A 75 -2.08 -3.09 -9.34
C HIS A 75 -2.04 -2.17 -10.57
N ALA A 76 -3.18 -1.80 -11.14
CA ALA A 76 -3.25 -0.90 -12.31
C ALA A 76 -2.62 0.48 -12.03
N ARG A 77 -2.72 0.96 -10.78
CA ARG A 77 -2.17 2.26 -10.36
C ARG A 77 -0.70 2.21 -9.94
N GLN A 78 -0.04 1.05 -9.98
CA GLN A 78 1.38 1.02 -9.66
C GLN A 78 2.21 1.64 -10.79
N PRO A 79 3.12 2.58 -10.48
CA PRO A 79 4.12 2.99 -11.46
C PRO A 79 4.88 1.74 -11.88
N VAL A 80 5.06 1.57 -13.19
CA VAL A 80 5.62 0.36 -13.81
C VAL A 80 6.98 0.05 -13.18
N ARG A 81 6.99 -0.84 -12.18
CA ARG A 81 8.21 -1.46 -11.70
C ARG A 81 8.66 -2.42 -12.80
N SER A 82 9.72 -2.07 -13.51
CA SER A 82 10.40 -3.01 -14.40
C SER A 82 11.11 -4.06 -13.55
N GLY A 83 10.82 -5.35 -13.77
CA GLY A 83 11.54 -6.44 -13.10
C GLY A 83 10.72 -7.68 -12.72
N PRO A 84 11.34 -8.61 -11.96
CA PRO A 84 10.72 -9.87 -11.52
C PRO A 84 9.51 -9.67 -10.58
N ASP A 85 9.52 -8.61 -9.76
CA ASP A 85 8.41 -8.27 -8.85
C ASP A 85 7.09 -8.06 -9.61
N ARG A 86 7.13 -7.46 -10.80
CA ARG A 86 5.93 -7.23 -11.62
C ARG A 86 5.36 -8.54 -12.14
N ARG A 87 6.21 -9.46 -12.57
CA ARG A 87 5.78 -10.76 -13.09
C ARG A 87 5.10 -11.57 -11.99
N ALA A 88 5.74 -11.68 -10.83
CA ALA A 88 5.16 -12.39 -9.68
C ALA A 88 3.78 -11.83 -9.28
N GLN A 89 3.60 -10.51 -9.29
CA GLN A 89 2.30 -9.88 -9.01
C GLN A 89 1.24 -10.17 -10.07
N VAL A 90 1.61 -10.12 -11.36
CA VAL A 90 0.69 -10.45 -12.46
C VAL A 90 0.28 -11.91 -12.39
N ASP A 91 1.22 -12.82 -12.15
CA ASP A 91 0.97 -14.26 -12.05
C ASP A 91 0.07 -14.59 -10.85
N ARG A 92 0.30 -13.92 -9.71
CA ARG A 92 -0.54 -14.05 -8.52
C ARG A 92 -1.96 -13.59 -8.79
N LEU A 93 -2.13 -12.41 -9.42
CA LEU A 93 -3.45 -11.87 -9.74
C LEU A 93 -4.20 -12.75 -10.76
N ALA A 94 -3.49 -13.30 -11.75
CA ALA A 94 -4.06 -14.27 -12.69
C ALA A 94 -4.54 -15.54 -11.97
N SER A 95 -3.79 -16.01 -10.97
CA SER A 95 -4.16 -17.16 -10.15
C SER A 95 -5.42 -16.89 -9.32
N LEU A 96 -5.53 -15.71 -8.69
CA LEU A 96 -6.72 -15.31 -7.93
C LEU A 96 -7.96 -15.19 -8.82
N ARG A 97 -7.83 -14.61 -10.02
CA ARG A 97 -8.92 -14.58 -11.03
C ARG A 97 -9.40 -15.98 -11.38
N ALA A 98 -8.47 -16.90 -11.63
CA ALA A 98 -8.80 -18.28 -11.98
C ALA A 98 -9.53 -19.00 -10.85
N GLU A 99 -9.16 -18.73 -9.59
CA GLU A 99 -9.83 -19.32 -8.43
C GLU A 99 -11.26 -18.79 -8.26
N VAL A 100 -11.48 -17.48 -8.32
CA VAL A 100 -12.84 -16.91 -8.26
C VAL A 100 -13.72 -17.47 -9.38
N ALA A 101 -13.21 -17.52 -10.61
CA ALA A 101 -13.94 -18.09 -11.75
C ALA A 101 -14.29 -19.58 -11.54
N ARG A 102 -13.34 -20.36 -11.00
CA ARG A 102 -13.56 -21.78 -10.67
C ARG A 102 -14.69 -21.93 -9.64
N GLN A 103 -14.69 -21.13 -8.58
CA GLN A 103 -15.72 -21.18 -7.55
C GLN A 103 -17.11 -20.80 -8.07
N GLN A 104 -17.19 -19.79 -8.94
CA GLN A 104 -18.43 -19.40 -9.62
C GLN A 104 -18.99 -20.55 -10.47
N GLN A 105 -18.14 -21.23 -11.24
CA GLN A 105 -18.54 -22.40 -12.05
C GLN A 105 -19.05 -23.55 -11.18
N LEU A 106 -18.36 -23.85 -10.07
CA LEU A 106 -18.78 -24.90 -9.13
C LEU A 106 -20.14 -24.57 -8.49
N ARG A 107 -20.37 -23.31 -8.11
CA ARG A 107 -21.66 -22.84 -7.57
C ARG A 107 -22.76 -22.97 -8.62
N ALA A 108 -22.53 -22.51 -9.85
CA ALA A 108 -23.50 -22.63 -10.94
C ALA A 108 -23.86 -24.10 -11.23
N ALA A 109 -22.87 -25.00 -11.26
CA ALA A 109 -23.10 -26.44 -11.47
C ALA A 109 -23.87 -27.10 -10.31
N ARG A 110 -23.68 -26.63 -9.06
CA ARG A 110 -24.50 -27.07 -7.91
C ARG A 110 -25.95 -26.60 -8.08
N SER A 111 -26.17 -25.33 -8.42
CA SER A 111 -27.51 -24.77 -8.64
C SER A 111 -28.26 -25.45 -9.80
N ALA A 112 -27.58 -25.77 -10.90
CA ALA A 112 -28.17 -26.47 -12.04
C ALA A 112 -28.61 -27.90 -11.68
N ARG A 113 -27.81 -28.62 -10.87
CA ARG A 113 -28.15 -29.97 -10.40
C ARG A 113 -29.32 -29.98 -9.42
N SER A 114 -29.45 -28.95 -8.57
CA SER A 114 -30.63 -28.83 -7.71
C SER A 114 -31.89 -28.52 -8.52
N ALA A 115 -31.82 -27.61 -9.50
CA ALA A 115 -32.98 -27.26 -10.33
C ALA A 115 -33.50 -28.44 -11.18
N GLY A 116 -32.60 -29.21 -11.80
CA GLY A 116 -32.97 -30.38 -12.59
C GLY A 116 -33.60 -31.52 -11.77
N ARG A 117 -33.33 -31.58 -10.46
CA ARG A 117 -33.90 -32.60 -9.56
C ARG A 117 -35.37 -32.34 -9.20
N PHE A 118 -35.85 -31.09 -9.32
CA PHE A 118 -37.24 -30.72 -9.04
C PHE A 118 -38.14 -30.65 -10.28
N ALA A 119 -37.57 -30.59 -11.49
CA ALA A 119 -38.33 -30.50 -12.74
C ALA A 119 -38.75 -31.87 -13.34
N GLY A 120 -38.41 -32.98 -12.68
CA GLY A 120 -38.63 -34.34 -13.17
C GLY A 120 -39.55 -35.22 -12.31
N ALA A 121 -40.39 -34.62 -11.47
CA ALA A 121 -41.41 -35.30 -10.66
C ALA A 121 -42.81 -34.84 -11.10
#